data_AF-A0A3Q1BI37-F1
#
_entry.id   AF-A0A3Q1BI37-F1
#
_cell.length_a   1.000
_cell.length_b   1.000
_cell.length_c   1.000
_cell.angle_alpha   90.00
_cell.angle_beta   90.00
_cell.angle_gamma   90.00
#
_symmetry.space_group_name_H-M   'P 1'
#
loop_
_entity.id
_entity.type
_entity.pdbx_description
1 polymer ?
#
loop_
_entity_poly.entity_id
_entity_poly.type
_entity_poly.pdbx_seq_one_letter_code
_entity_poly.pdbx_strand_id
1 'polypeptide(L)'
;MKVVALISGGKDSCYNMMQCVAAGHRIVALANLRPAHTDELDSYMYQTVGHQAIELYADAMELPLYRRTIQGSSLDTSRNYSETEGDEVEDLYQLLHLVKEKEGVEAVSVGAILSDYQRVRVENVCLRLGLQPLAYLWRRDQESLLSEMISSDLRAILIKVAAFGLDPEKHLGKPLADMEPYLKQLSQKYGVHICGEGGEYETFTLDCPLFKKKIVIDAAETVIHSADAFAPVGYLRFTKMHTENKDSPHSLRLYIFSFTPRTPPLPPPSHERTLPQPL
;
A
#
# COMPACT_ATOMS: atom_id res chain seq x y z
N MET A 1 -13.36 2.08 -15.55
CA MET A 1 -12.53 3.26 -15.26
C MET A 1 -11.07 2.95 -15.50
N LYS A 2 -10.33 3.92 -16.03
CA LYS A 2 -8.87 3.97 -15.98
C LYS A 2 -8.42 4.37 -14.58
N VAL A 3 -7.51 3.60 -13.99
CA VAL A 3 -7.10 3.74 -12.59
C VAL A 3 -5.59 3.98 -12.51
N VAL A 4 -5.19 4.96 -11.71
CA VAL A 4 -3.82 5.06 -11.18
C VAL A 4 -3.76 4.30 -9.86
N ALA A 5 -2.72 3.50 -9.66
CA ALA A 5 -2.48 2.84 -8.38
C ALA A 5 -1.46 3.58 -7.53
N LEU A 6 -1.86 3.99 -6.32
CA LEU A 6 -0.92 4.43 -5.30
C LEU A 6 -0.21 3.20 -4.73
N ILE A 7 1.09 3.09 -4.99
CA ILE A 7 1.89 1.94 -4.60
C ILE A 7 2.93 2.29 -3.53
N SER A 8 3.12 1.35 -2.62
CA SER A 8 4.10 1.41 -1.54
C SER A 8 5.14 0.28 -1.61
N GLY A 9 4.95 -0.69 -2.51
CA GLY A 9 5.70 -1.95 -2.53
C GLY A 9 5.08 -3.02 -1.62
N GLY A 10 4.21 -2.63 -0.68
CA GLY A 10 3.57 -3.56 0.25
C GLY A 10 2.45 -4.41 -0.34
N LYS A 11 2.06 -5.42 0.43
CA LYS A 11 0.94 -6.34 0.13
C LYS A 11 -0.38 -5.60 -0.09
N ASP A 12 -0.65 -4.53 0.65
CA ASP A 12 -1.99 -3.91 0.65
C ASP A 12 -2.23 -3.10 -0.63
N SER A 13 -1.24 -2.30 -1.04
CA SER A 13 -1.31 -1.59 -2.32
C SER A 13 -1.39 -2.58 -3.49
N CYS A 14 -0.63 -3.68 -3.44
CA CYS A 14 -0.67 -4.72 -4.46
C CYS A 14 -2.03 -5.44 -4.53
N TYR A 15 -2.57 -5.85 -3.39
CA TYR A 15 -3.85 -6.55 -3.35
C TYR A 15 -5.01 -5.64 -3.76
N ASN A 16 -4.99 -4.36 -3.37
CA ASN A 16 -6.04 -3.43 -3.79
C ASN A 16 -6.02 -3.19 -5.32
N MET A 17 -4.85 -3.24 -5.97
CA MET A 17 -4.79 -3.26 -7.44
C MET A 17 -5.49 -4.51 -8.01
N MET A 18 -5.26 -5.68 -7.41
CA MET A 18 -5.90 -6.93 -7.83
C MET A 18 -7.43 -6.83 -7.70
N GLN A 19 -7.93 -6.25 -6.60
CA GLN A 19 -9.36 -6.01 -6.40
C GLN A 19 -9.93 -5.01 -7.42
N CYS A 20 -9.19 -3.97 -7.79
CA CYS A 20 -9.60 -3.05 -8.85
C CYS A 20 -9.78 -3.78 -10.18
N VAL A 21 -8.83 -4.66 -10.55
CA VAL A 21 -8.92 -5.46 -11.78
C VAL A 21 -10.07 -6.47 -11.73
N ALA A 22 -10.27 -7.15 -10.60
CA ALA A 22 -11.40 -8.06 -10.39
C ALA A 22 -12.75 -7.35 -10.51
N ALA A 23 -12.83 -6.07 -10.10
CA ALA A 23 -14.01 -5.23 -10.26
C ALA A 23 -14.19 -4.66 -11.69
N GLY A 24 -13.36 -5.06 -12.66
CA GLY A 24 -13.46 -4.64 -14.05
C GLY A 24 -12.80 -3.28 -14.35
N HIS A 25 -11.99 -2.75 -13.44
CA HIS A 25 -11.18 -1.56 -13.70
C HIS A 25 -9.86 -1.91 -14.38
N ARG A 26 -9.25 -0.92 -15.04
CA ARG A 26 -7.96 -1.09 -15.71
C ARG A 26 -6.92 -0.20 -15.03
N ILE A 27 -5.91 -0.81 -14.43
CA ILE A 27 -4.72 -0.08 -13.97
C ILE A 27 -3.95 0.38 -15.20
N VAL A 28 -3.67 1.68 -15.30
CA VAL A 28 -2.96 2.27 -16.45
C VAL A 28 -1.68 2.99 -16.06
N ALA A 29 -1.50 3.31 -14.77
CA ALA A 29 -0.31 3.95 -14.26
C ALA A 29 -0.11 3.62 -12.78
N LEU A 30 1.14 3.73 -12.34
CA LEU A 30 1.56 3.61 -10.96
C LEU A 30 2.00 4.98 -10.45
N ALA A 31 1.70 5.28 -9.19
CA ALA A 31 2.09 6.51 -8.54
C ALA A 31 2.67 6.22 -7.15
N ASN A 32 3.77 6.89 -6.81
CA ASN A 32 4.44 6.74 -5.52
C ASN A 32 5.01 8.08 -5.05
N LEU A 33 4.79 8.41 -3.78
CA LEU A 33 5.52 9.45 -3.09
C LEU A 33 6.73 8.83 -2.41
N ARG A 34 7.90 9.47 -2.55
CA ARG A 34 9.16 8.98 -2.01
C ARG A 34 9.80 10.00 -1.06
N PRO A 35 10.53 9.54 -0.03
CA PRO A 35 11.33 10.42 0.82
C PRO A 35 12.43 11.13 0.02
N ALA A 36 12.87 12.30 0.49
CA ALA A 36 13.94 13.06 -0.16
C ALA A 36 15.35 12.52 0.11
N HIS A 37 15.63 12.12 1.36
CA HIS A 37 17.01 11.89 1.83
C HIS A 37 17.24 10.66 2.70
N THR A 38 16.19 10.01 3.23
CA THR A 38 16.32 8.86 4.14
C THR A 38 15.46 7.69 3.69
N ASP A 39 15.94 6.46 3.91
CA ASP A 39 15.17 5.23 3.66
C ASP A 39 14.02 5.04 4.65
N GLU A 40 14.07 5.74 5.79
CA GLU A 40 13.06 5.71 6.84
C GLU A 40 12.68 7.15 7.21
N LEU A 41 11.40 7.46 7.12
CA LEU A 41 10.78 8.65 7.70
C LEU A 41 9.68 8.18 8.64
N ASP A 42 9.48 8.91 9.73
CA ASP A 42 8.27 8.82 10.56
C ASP A 42 7.09 9.48 9.82
N SER A 43 6.71 8.94 8.64
CA SER A 43 5.51 9.36 7.92
C SER A 43 4.33 8.50 8.37
N TYR A 44 3.26 9.15 8.80
CA TYR A 44 1.98 8.48 9.07
C TYR A 44 1.29 7.99 7.79
N MET A 45 1.70 8.50 6.62
CA MET A 45 1.01 8.22 5.36
C MET A 45 1.72 7.18 4.49
N TYR A 46 3.04 7.12 4.46
CA TYR A 46 3.77 6.36 3.44
C TYR A 46 4.77 5.35 4.01
N GLN A 47 4.74 4.14 3.45
CA GLN A 47 5.82 3.16 3.59
C GLN A 47 7.09 3.73 2.97
N THR A 48 8.18 3.77 3.72
CA THR A 48 9.47 4.26 3.24
C THR A 48 10.48 3.14 3.02
N VAL A 49 10.41 2.05 3.80
CA VAL A 49 11.25 0.87 3.58
C VAL A 49 10.88 0.17 2.28
N GLY A 50 11.89 -0.19 1.49
CA GLY A 50 11.73 -0.83 0.19
C GLY A 50 11.45 0.14 -0.96
N HIS A 51 11.46 1.46 -0.74
CA HIS A 51 11.22 2.47 -1.80
C HIS A 51 12.20 2.38 -2.98
N GLN A 52 13.39 1.81 -2.73
CA GLN A 52 14.44 1.55 -3.73
C GLN A 52 13.97 0.58 -4.83
N ALA A 53 13.04 -0.30 -4.50
CA ALA A 53 12.57 -1.37 -5.39
C ALA A 53 11.25 -1.02 -6.10
N ILE A 54 10.69 0.17 -5.86
CA ILE A 54 9.41 0.61 -6.47
C ILE A 54 9.53 0.74 -7.99
N GLU A 55 10.70 1.08 -8.52
CA GLU A 55 10.91 1.16 -9.97
C GLU A 55 10.73 -0.20 -10.63
N LEU A 56 11.05 -1.30 -9.93
CA LEU A 56 10.84 -2.66 -10.43
C LEU A 56 9.36 -3.01 -10.57
N TYR A 57 8.44 -2.32 -9.88
CA TYR A 57 7.00 -2.51 -10.13
C TYR A 57 6.61 -2.02 -11.53
N ALA A 58 7.22 -0.93 -12.01
CA ALA A 58 6.98 -0.41 -13.35
C ALA A 58 7.38 -1.45 -14.41
N ASP A 59 8.57 -2.03 -14.24
CA ASP A 59 9.09 -3.09 -15.10
C ASP A 59 8.30 -4.39 -14.97
N ALA A 60 7.88 -4.75 -13.76
CA ALA A 60 7.13 -5.96 -13.47
C ALA A 60 5.71 -5.89 -14.05
N MET A 61 5.06 -4.74 -14.02
CA MET A 61 3.69 -4.57 -14.54
C MET A 61 3.64 -4.07 -15.98
N GLU A 62 4.77 -3.58 -16.51
CA GLU A 62 4.87 -2.90 -17.81
C GLU A 62 3.93 -1.67 -17.88
N LEU A 63 3.98 -0.84 -16.83
CA LEU A 63 3.17 0.36 -16.68
C LEU A 63 4.04 1.60 -16.39
N PRO A 64 3.63 2.80 -16.82
CA PRO A 64 4.32 4.02 -16.46
C PRO A 64 4.24 4.26 -14.95
N LEU A 65 5.38 4.64 -14.37
CA LEU A 65 5.51 4.99 -12.95
C LEU A 65 5.80 6.48 -12.80
N TYR A 66 4.95 7.14 -12.02
CA TYR A 66 5.09 8.54 -11.66
C TYR A 66 5.53 8.64 -10.20
N ARG A 67 6.71 9.22 -9.97
CA ARG A 67 7.22 9.46 -8.62
C ARG A 67 7.35 10.94 -8.34
N ARG A 68 6.99 11.34 -7.13
CA ARG A 68 7.26 12.68 -6.62
C ARG A 68 7.96 12.57 -5.27
N THR A 69 8.95 13.41 -5.04
CA THR A 69 9.62 13.51 -3.75
C THR A 69 8.73 14.32 -2.80
N ILE A 70 8.54 13.82 -1.58
CA ILE A 70 7.82 14.53 -0.52
C ILE A 70 8.65 15.76 -0.14
N GLN A 71 8.05 16.94 -0.24
CA GLN A 71 8.61 18.23 0.17
C GLN A 71 7.91 18.77 1.42
N GLY A 72 6.62 18.45 1.57
CA GLY A 72 5.85 18.80 2.76
C GLY A 72 6.13 17.91 3.97
N SER A 73 5.45 18.22 5.07
CA SER A 73 5.44 17.42 6.30
C SER A 73 4.01 17.16 6.76
N SER A 74 3.77 16.22 7.68
CA SER A 74 2.43 16.00 8.23
C SER A 74 2.05 17.17 9.17
N LEU A 75 1.42 18.22 8.64
CA LEU A 75 1.07 19.44 9.37
C LEU A 75 -0.36 19.39 9.93
N ASP A 76 -1.34 19.10 9.09
CA ASP A 76 -2.71 18.88 9.55
C ASP A 76 -2.85 17.41 9.98
N THR A 77 -2.88 17.17 11.28
CA THR A 77 -3.10 15.84 11.85
C THR A 77 -4.54 15.61 12.33
N SER A 78 -5.46 16.51 11.98
CA SER A 78 -6.85 16.39 12.39
C SER A 78 -7.58 15.27 11.63
N ARG A 79 -8.78 14.94 12.12
CA ARG A 79 -9.60 13.86 11.57
C ARG A 79 -10.06 14.11 10.13
N ASN A 80 -10.33 15.37 9.79
CA ASN A 80 -10.72 15.78 8.45
C ASN A 80 -9.59 16.64 7.88
N TYR A 81 -9.13 16.34 6.68
CA TYR A 81 -8.07 17.15 6.08
C TYR A 81 -8.64 18.43 5.46
N SER A 82 -7.99 19.55 5.72
CA SER A 82 -8.17 20.80 4.97
C SER A 82 -6.88 21.13 4.22
N GLU A 83 -7.00 21.72 3.02
CA GLU A 83 -5.85 22.14 2.22
C GLU A 83 -4.91 22.99 3.07
N THR A 84 -3.69 22.48 3.26
CA THR A 84 -2.68 23.05 4.16
C THR A 84 -1.38 23.21 3.41
N GLU A 85 -0.95 24.47 3.25
CA GLU A 85 0.30 24.79 2.55
C GLU A 85 1.50 24.13 3.25
N GLY A 86 2.35 23.46 2.49
CA GLY A 86 3.51 22.75 3.00
C GLY A 86 3.20 21.36 3.61
N ASP A 87 1.97 20.88 3.49
CA ASP A 87 1.62 19.52 3.93
C ASP A 87 1.91 18.46 2.86
N GLU A 88 2.34 17.26 3.28
CA GLU A 88 2.63 16.13 2.37
C GLU A 88 1.42 15.66 1.54
N VAL A 89 0.19 15.99 1.96
CA VAL A 89 -1.03 15.74 1.19
C VAL A 89 -1.08 16.58 -0.09
N GLU A 90 -0.49 17.78 -0.09
CA GLU A 90 -0.44 18.61 -1.30
C GLU A 90 0.57 18.06 -2.31
N ASP A 91 1.62 17.37 -1.87
CA ASP A 91 2.48 16.61 -2.78
C ASP A 91 1.72 15.47 -3.46
N LEU A 92 0.81 14.80 -2.73
CA LEU A 92 -0.07 13.79 -3.32
C LEU A 92 -1.02 14.39 -4.35
N TYR A 93 -1.58 15.57 -4.07
CA TYR A 93 -2.40 16.32 -5.02
C TYR A 93 -1.64 16.58 -6.32
N GLN A 94 -0.43 17.13 -6.23
CA GLN A 94 0.37 17.46 -7.41
C GLN A 94 0.74 16.21 -8.22
N LEU A 95 1.07 15.10 -7.55
CA LEU A 95 1.34 13.83 -8.21
C LEU A 95 0.11 13.30 -8.96
N LEU A 96 -1.05 13.24 -8.31
CA LEU A 96 -2.27 12.72 -8.91
C LEU A 96 -2.81 13.63 -10.01
N HIS A 97 -2.65 14.95 -9.88
CA HIS A 97 -2.97 15.91 -10.93
C HIS A 97 -2.14 15.63 -12.19
N LEU A 98 -0.82 15.44 -12.05
CA LEU A 98 0.05 15.09 -13.17
C LEU A 98 -0.38 13.79 -13.86
N VAL A 99 -0.67 12.74 -13.10
CA VAL A 99 -1.09 11.45 -13.67
C VAL A 99 -2.45 11.58 -14.37
N LYS A 100 -3.38 12.34 -13.80
CA LYS A 100 -4.67 12.63 -14.44
C LYS A 100 -4.50 13.28 -15.80
N GLU A 101 -3.68 14.33 -15.90
CA GLU A 101 -3.42 15.05 -17.15
C GLU A 101 -2.72 14.17 -18.20
N LYS A 102 -1.81 13.29 -17.79
CA LYS A 102 -1.03 12.44 -18.71
C LYS A 102 -1.78 11.20 -19.17
N GLU A 103 -2.52 10.56 -18.29
CA GLU A 103 -3.07 9.20 -18.52
C GLU A 103 -4.60 9.19 -18.67
N GLY A 104 -5.26 10.30 -18.32
CA GLY A 104 -6.72 10.40 -18.31
C GLY A 104 -7.36 9.44 -17.33
N VAL A 105 -6.80 9.32 -16.11
CA VAL A 105 -7.37 8.47 -15.06
C VAL A 105 -8.64 9.07 -14.47
N GLU A 106 -9.55 8.19 -14.07
CA GLU A 106 -10.85 8.53 -13.49
C GLU A 106 -10.92 8.15 -12.00
N ALA A 107 -9.98 7.33 -11.54
CA ALA A 107 -9.99 6.74 -10.22
C ALA A 107 -8.59 6.45 -9.68
N VAL A 108 -8.48 6.34 -8.36
CA VAL A 108 -7.24 6.09 -7.62
C VAL A 108 -7.39 4.83 -6.77
N SER A 109 -6.55 3.83 -7.00
CA SER A 109 -6.46 2.63 -6.16
C SER A 109 -5.60 2.94 -4.94
N VAL A 110 -6.12 2.67 -3.73
CA VAL A 110 -5.45 2.92 -2.45
C VAL A 110 -5.58 1.70 -1.51
N GLY A 111 -4.45 1.26 -0.95
CA GLY A 111 -4.35 0.06 -0.12
C GLY A 111 -4.67 0.26 1.37
N ALA A 112 -5.42 1.29 1.78
CA ALA A 112 -5.70 1.52 3.20
C ALA A 112 -6.72 0.50 3.75
N ILE A 113 -6.42 -0.15 4.89
CA ILE A 113 -7.33 -1.10 5.54
C ILE A 113 -8.07 -0.44 6.70
N LEU A 114 -7.39 0.11 7.71
CA LEU A 114 -8.04 0.70 8.90
C LEU A 114 -7.71 2.17 9.16
N SER A 115 -6.64 2.71 8.59
CA SER A 115 -6.23 4.10 8.85
C SER A 115 -7.20 5.13 8.26
N ASP A 116 -8.07 5.71 9.12
CA ASP A 116 -8.97 6.81 8.73
C ASP A 116 -8.12 8.01 8.25
N TYR A 117 -6.94 8.21 8.85
CA TYR A 117 -6.00 9.26 8.50
C TYR A 117 -5.59 9.21 7.02
N GLN A 118 -5.14 8.05 6.54
CA GLN A 118 -4.72 7.85 5.15
C GLN A 118 -5.92 7.96 4.21
N ARG A 119 -7.03 7.29 4.54
CA ARG A 119 -8.23 7.28 3.71
C ARG A 119 -8.75 8.69 3.47
N VAL A 120 -8.96 9.48 4.52
CA VAL A 120 -9.56 10.81 4.42
C VAL A 120 -8.70 11.77 3.58
N ARG A 121 -7.38 11.67 3.66
CA ARG A 121 -6.46 12.51 2.88
C ARG A 121 -6.50 12.16 1.40
N VAL A 122 -6.50 10.87 1.07
CA VAL A 122 -6.66 10.40 -0.32
C VAL A 122 -8.04 10.79 -0.87
N GLU A 123 -9.11 10.63 -0.08
CA GLU A 123 -10.46 11.04 -0.47
C GLU A 123 -10.57 12.56 -0.71
N ASN A 124 -9.92 13.38 0.12
CA ASN A 124 -9.87 14.84 -0.07
C ASN A 124 -9.21 15.22 -1.40
N VAL A 125 -8.03 14.65 -1.69
CA VAL A 125 -7.32 14.89 -2.95
C VAL A 125 -8.15 14.41 -4.14
N CYS A 126 -8.74 13.22 -4.04
CA CYS A 126 -9.60 12.68 -5.09
C CYS A 126 -10.81 13.57 -5.35
N LEU A 127 -11.48 14.09 -4.30
CA LEU A 127 -12.60 15.00 -4.43
C LEU A 127 -12.21 16.28 -5.18
N ARG A 128 -11.09 16.91 -4.81
CA ARG A 128 -10.58 18.13 -5.46
C ARG A 128 -10.22 17.90 -6.93
N LEU A 129 -9.76 16.70 -7.27
CA LEU A 129 -9.41 16.31 -8.63
C LEU A 129 -10.57 15.68 -9.42
N GLY A 130 -11.75 15.48 -8.83
CA GLY A 130 -12.84 14.75 -9.48
C GLY A 130 -12.49 13.31 -9.85
N LEU A 131 -11.71 12.63 -9.01
CA LEU A 131 -11.33 11.23 -9.13
C LEU A 131 -12.14 10.38 -8.14
N GLN A 132 -12.42 9.12 -8.49
CA GLN A 132 -13.02 8.16 -7.57
C GLN A 132 -11.94 7.43 -6.75
N PRO A 133 -11.93 7.54 -5.41
CA PRO A 133 -11.08 6.68 -4.58
C PRO A 133 -11.63 5.25 -4.55
N LEU A 134 -10.76 4.27 -4.79
CA LEU A 134 -11.05 2.83 -4.78
C LEU A 134 -10.28 2.16 -3.64
N ALA A 135 -10.90 2.09 -2.46
CA ALA A 135 -10.35 1.50 -1.23
C ALA A 135 -11.08 0.19 -0.88
N TYR A 136 -10.85 -0.89 -1.63
CA TYR A 136 -11.56 -2.16 -1.47
C TYR A 136 -11.22 -2.88 -0.17
N LEU A 137 -10.08 -2.57 0.44
CA LEU A 137 -9.61 -3.23 1.66
C LEU A 137 -10.19 -2.60 2.93
N TRP A 138 -10.81 -1.44 2.79
CA TRP A 138 -11.23 -0.62 3.91
C TRP A 138 -12.21 -1.33 4.86
N ARG A 139 -11.87 -1.37 6.15
CA ARG A 139 -12.62 -1.99 7.24
C ARG A 139 -12.99 -3.46 7.00
N ARG A 140 -12.26 -4.14 6.13
CA ARG A 140 -12.37 -5.59 6.00
C ARG A 140 -11.80 -6.27 7.24
N ASP A 141 -12.34 -7.45 7.54
CA ASP A 141 -11.77 -8.31 8.56
C ASP A 141 -10.32 -8.67 8.19
N GLN A 142 -9.37 -8.36 9.07
CA GLN A 142 -7.94 -8.45 8.77
C GLN A 142 -7.48 -9.91 8.61
N GLU A 143 -8.04 -10.85 9.39
CA GLU A 143 -7.63 -12.25 9.33
C GLU A 143 -8.05 -12.90 8.00
N SER A 144 -9.31 -12.70 7.62
CA SER A 144 -9.81 -13.08 6.30
C SER A 144 -9.04 -12.39 5.19
N LEU A 145 -8.73 -11.10 5.36
CA LEU A 145 -8.02 -10.33 4.34
C LEU A 145 -6.61 -10.85 4.09
N LEU A 146 -5.84 -11.14 5.14
CA LEU A 146 -4.50 -11.73 5.01
C LEU A 146 -4.55 -13.10 4.34
N SER A 147 -5.50 -13.94 4.76
CA SER A 147 -5.71 -15.28 4.18
C SER A 147 -6.05 -15.19 2.67
N GLU A 148 -6.87 -14.22 2.29
CA GLU A 148 -7.22 -13.96 0.89
C GLU A 148 -6.06 -13.45 0.05
N MET A 149 -5.23 -12.54 0.58
CA MET A 149 -4.02 -12.08 -0.11
C MET A 149 -3.12 -13.28 -0.46
N ILE A 150 -2.84 -14.13 0.52
CA ILE A 150 -1.98 -15.31 0.37
C ILE A 150 -2.57 -16.29 -0.66
N SER A 151 -3.86 -16.61 -0.54
CA SER A 151 -4.54 -17.53 -1.46
C SER A 151 -4.75 -16.96 -2.88
N SER A 152 -4.56 -15.66 -3.06
CA SER A 152 -4.62 -14.98 -4.36
C SER A 152 -3.28 -14.96 -5.10
N ASP A 153 -2.31 -15.78 -4.70
CA ASP A 153 -0.94 -15.80 -5.24
C ASP A 153 -0.20 -14.45 -5.06
N LEU A 154 -0.54 -13.67 -4.03
CA LEU A 154 0.26 -12.51 -3.65
C LEU A 154 1.47 -12.97 -2.85
N ARG A 155 2.64 -12.96 -3.50
CA ARG A 155 3.92 -13.40 -2.92
C ARG A 155 4.66 -12.20 -2.36
N ALA A 156 4.41 -11.90 -1.09
CA ALA A 156 5.14 -10.89 -0.35
C ALA A 156 6.09 -11.50 0.68
N ILE A 157 7.12 -10.75 1.04
CA ILE A 157 8.02 -11.04 2.16
C ILE A 157 7.94 -9.95 3.21
N LEU A 158 8.27 -10.27 4.46
CA LEU A 158 8.45 -9.26 5.52
C LEU A 158 9.76 -8.51 5.29
N ILE A 159 9.69 -7.18 5.25
CA ILE A 159 10.86 -6.31 5.04
C ILE A 159 11.13 -5.35 6.20
N LYS A 160 10.19 -5.21 7.13
CA LYS A 160 10.37 -4.50 8.39
C LYS A 160 9.61 -5.26 9.46
N VAL A 161 10.15 -5.27 10.67
CA VAL A 161 9.43 -5.69 11.87
C VAL A 161 9.70 -4.69 12.98
N ALA A 162 8.67 -4.37 13.78
CA ALA A 162 8.72 -3.37 14.83
C ALA A 162 7.71 -3.65 15.95
N ALA A 163 7.47 -4.92 16.27
CA ALA A 163 6.49 -5.31 17.29
C ALA A 163 6.99 -6.43 18.19
N PHE A 164 6.43 -6.46 19.40
CA PHE A 164 6.70 -7.51 20.36
C PHE A 164 6.41 -8.90 19.77
N GLY A 165 7.36 -9.81 19.91
CA GLY A 165 7.30 -11.16 19.33
C GLY A 165 7.78 -11.25 17.89
N LEU A 166 8.02 -10.13 17.19
CA LEU A 166 8.71 -10.16 15.90
C LEU A 166 10.20 -9.88 16.08
N ASP A 167 11.01 -10.85 15.67
CA ASP A 167 12.47 -10.82 15.72
C ASP A 167 13.04 -10.57 14.30
N PRO A 168 13.80 -9.49 14.08
CA PRO A 168 14.41 -9.18 12.78
C PRO A 168 15.25 -10.31 12.19
N GLU A 169 16.06 -11.00 13.00
CA GLU A 169 16.96 -12.07 12.53
C GLU A 169 16.17 -13.31 12.10
N LYS A 170 15.02 -13.54 12.74
CA LYS A 170 14.19 -14.72 12.45
C LYS A 170 13.11 -14.49 11.41
N HIS A 171 12.63 -13.27 11.23
CA HIS A 171 11.41 -13.01 10.46
C HIS A 171 11.61 -12.16 9.20
N LEU A 172 12.63 -11.31 9.14
CA LEU A 172 12.90 -10.55 7.91
C LEU A 172 13.23 -11.49 6.75
N GLY A 173 12.69 -11.19 5.57
CA GLY A 173 12.86 -11.98 4.36
C GLY A 173 11.95 -13.21 4.26
N LYS A 174 11.24 -13.58 5.32
CA LYS A 174 10.31 -14.71 5.27
C LYS A 174 9.09 -14.40 4.40
N PRO A 175 8.60 -15.36 3.60
CA PRO A 175 7.33 -15.25 2.90
C PRO A 175 6.18 -14.97 3.87
N LEU A 176 5.28 -14.07 3.47
CA LEU A 176 4.10 -13.71 4.25
C LEU A 176 3.21 -14.95 4.54
N ALA A 177 3.12 -15.87 3.58
CA ALA A 177 2.37 -17.12 3.72
C ALA A 177 2.91 -17.98 4.87
N ASP A 178 4.23 -18.07 5.02
CA ASP A 178 4.88 -18.84 6.09
C ASP A 178 4.71 -18.16 7.46
N MET A 179 4.60 -16.82 7.45
CA MET A 179 4.42 -16.02 8.66
C MET A 179 2.96 -15.98 9.15
N GLU A 180 1.98 -16.27 8.31
CA GLU A 180 0.56 -16.14 8.63
C GLU A 180 0.14 -16.86 9.95
N PRO A 181 0.47 -18.14 10.18
CA PRO A 181 0.08 -18.81 11.43
C PRO A 181 0.69 -18.14 12.67
N TYR A 182 1.92 -17.63 12.54
CA TYR A 182 2.61 -16.95 13.62
C TYR A 182 2.00 -15.58 13.90
N LEU A 183 1.65 -14.81 12.86
CA LEU A 183 0.97 -13.52 13.00
C LEU A 183 -0.42 -13.67 13.64
N LYS A 184 -1.17 -14.73 13.29
CA LYS A 184 -2.44 -15.10 13.97
C LYS A 184 -2.23 -15.34 15.46
N GLN A 185 -1.19 -16.10 15.82
CA GLN A 185 -0.84 -16.36 17.21
C GLN A 185 -0.46 -15.07 17.97
N LEU A 186 0.36 -14.20 17.38
CA LEU A 186 0.75 -12.93 17.99
C LEU A 186 -0.46 -12.01 18.19
N SER A 187 -1.37 -11.96 17.22
CA SER A 187 -2.60 -11.18 17.33
C SER A 187 -3.47 -11.66 18.49
N GLN A 188 -3.69 -12.98 18.61
CA GLN A 188 -4.46 -13.56 19.71
C GLN A 188 -3.83 -13.32 21.09
N LYS A 189 -2.50 -13.34 21.18
CA LYS A 189 -1.78 -13.27 22.45
C LYS A 189 -1.51 -11.83 22.91
N TYR A 190 -1.24 -10.93 21.97
CA TYR A 190 -0.71 -9.59 22.25
C TYR A 190 -1.52 -8.46 21.59
N GLY A 191 -2.54 -8.78 20.80
CA GLY A 191 -3.37 -7.78 20.12
C GLY A 191 -2.69 -7.11 18.91
N VAL A 192 -1.58 -7.68 18.41
CA VAL A 192 -0.90 -7.21 17.18
C VAL A 192 -1.87 -7.21 16.01
N HIS A 193 -1.86 -6.17 15.19
CA HIS A 193 -2.64 -6.16 13.96
C HIS A 193 -2.08 -7.18 12.97
N ILE A 194 -2.89 -8.17 12.62
CA ILE A 194 -2.47 -9.27 11.74
C ILE A 194 -2.07 -8.79 10.35
N CYS A 195 -2.65 -7.70 9.85
CA CYS A 195 -2.24 -7.05 8.61
C CYS A 195 -1.11 -5.99 8.80
N GLY A 196 -0.57 -5.79 10.00
CA GLY A 196 0.51 -4.83 10.26
C GLY A 196 0.10 -3.36 10.19
N GLU A 197 -1.19 -3.05 10.40
CA GLU A 197 -1.74 -1.69 10.30
C GLU A 197 -1.12 -0.68 11.27
N GLY A 198 -0.63 -1.13 12.42
CA GLY A 198 0.05 -0.30 13.41
C GLY A 198 1.54 -0.08 13.11
N GLY A 199 2.03 -0.55 11.96
CA GLY A 199 3.44 -0.54 11.61
C GLY A 199 4.22 -1.71 12.23
N GLU A 200 3.52 -2.75 12.72
CA GLU A 200 4.16 -3.91 13.37
C GLU A 200 5.10 -4.66 12.43
N TYR A 201 4.75 -4.68 11.15
CA TYR A 201 5.63 -5.14 10.08
C TYR A 201 5.27 -4.46 8.76
N GLU A 202 6.24 -4.38 7.86
CA GLU A 202 6.02 -3.98 6.47
C GLU A 202 6.39 -5.11 5.54
N THR A 203 5.85 -5.07 4.32
CA THR A 203 6.08 -6.11 3.31
C THR A 203 6.58 -5.54 2.00
N PHE A 204 7.18 -6.39 1.18
CA PHE A 204 7.44 -6.13 -0.22
C PHE A 204 6.89 -7.27 -1.07
N THR A 205 6.07 -6.95 -2.09
CA THR A 205 5.50 -7.97 -2.99
C THR A 205 6.47 -8.26 -4.13
N LEU A 206 6.94 -9.51 -4.19
CA LEU A 206 7.86 -9.99 -5.21
C LEU A 206 7.13 -10.50 -6.44
N ASP A 207 5.92 -11.02 -6.26
CA ASP A 207 5.10 -11.47 -7.37
C ASP A 207 3.61 -11.43 -7.03
N CYS A 208 2.77 -11.18 -8.04
CA CYS A 208 1.33 -11.36 -7.97
C CYS A 208 0.75 -11.63 -9.37
N PRO A 209 -0.52 -12.02 -9.48
CA PRO A 209 -1.16 -12.28 -10.78
C PRO A 209 -1.07 -11.12 -11.78
N LEU A 210 -1.03 -9.86 -11.32
CA LEU A 210 -0.94 -8.69 -12.20
C LEU A 210 0.44 -8.50 -12.83
N PHE A 211 1.50 -9.02 -12.22
CA PHE A 211 2.85 -8.84 -12.71
C PHE A 211 3.10 -9.69 -13.96
N LYS A 212 3.78 -9.13 -14.96
CA LYS A 212 4.32 -9.82 -16.14
C LYS A 212 5.67 -10.46 -15.85
N LYS A 213 6.44 -9.85 -14.96
CA LYS A 213 7.74 -10.34 -14.48
C LYS A 213 7.73 -10.43 -12.96
N LYS A 214 8.35 -11.45 -12.40
CA LYS A 214 8.56 -11.51 -10.94
C LYS A 214 9.78 -10.65 -10.57
N ILE A 215 9.80 -10.14 -9.35
CA ILE A 215 10.93 -9.41 -8.80
C ILE A 215 11.80 -10.37 -7.99
N VAL A 216 13.10 -10.33 -8.22
CA VAL A 216 14.10 -11.18 -7.56
C VAL A 216 15.03 -10.32 -6.72
N ILE A 217 15.28 -10.77 -5.49
CA ILE A 217 16.26 -10.16 -4.58
C ILE A 217 17.59 -10.86 -4.79
N ASP A 218 18.58 -10.14 -5.31
CA ASP A 218 19.94 -10.67 -5.49
C ASP A 218 20.79 -10.48 -4.24
N ALA A 219 20.61 -9.36 -3.55
CA ALA A 219 21.32 -9.02 -2.34
C ALA A 219 20.51 -8.05 -1.46
N ALA A 220 20.55 -8.30 -0.16
CA ALA A 220 19.95 -7.47 0.87
C ALA A 220 20.80 -7.52 2.14
N GLU A 221 20.73 -6.47 2.95
CA GLU A 221 21.31 -6.41 4.28
C GLU A 221 20.22 -6.16 5.32
N THR A 222 20.38 -6.77 6.49
CA THR A 222 19.52 -6.49 7.63
C THR A 222 20.09 -5.29 8.39
N VAL A 223 19.27 -4.26 8.56
CA VAL A 223 19.58 -3.09 9.38
C VAL A 223 18.77 -3.17 10.65
N ILE A 224 19.45 -3.11 11.81
CA ILE A 224 18.81 -3.01 13.12
C ILE A 224 18.74 -1.53 13.48
N HIS A 225 17.53 -0.98 13.50
CA HIS A 225 17.28 0.41 13.88
C HIS A 225 17.25 0.54 15.41
N SER A 226 16.58 -0.38 16.09
CA SER A 226 16.51 -0.44 17.56
C SER A 226 16.69 -1.87 18.02
N ALA A 227 17.66 -2.08 18.90
CA ALA A 227 17.94 -3.39 19.52
C ALA A 227 17.21 -3.54 20.87
N ASP A 228 16.02 -2.95 21.01
CA ASP A 228 15.20 -3.11 22.22
C ASP A 228 14.99 -4.59 22.54
N ALA A 229 15.15 -4.96 23.81
CA ALA A 229 15.14 -6.36 24.24
C ALA A 229 13.77 -7.03 24.08
N PHE A 230 12.70 -6.25 23.93
CA PHE A 230 11.32 -6.72 23.88
C PHE A 230 10.65 -6.47 22.52
N ALA A 231 10.97 -5.37 21.86
CA ALA A 231 10.44 -4.99 20.56
C ALA A 231 11.55 -4.46 19.63
N PRO A 232 12.47 -5.33 19.17
CA PRO A 232 13.52 -4.92 18.25
C PRO A 232 12.90 -4.42 16.94
N VAL A 233 13.46 -3.33 16.42
CA VAL A 233 13.08 -2.75 15.14
C VAL A 233 14.19 -3.03 14.15
N GLY A 234 13.85 -3.72 13.07
CA GLY A 234 14.79 -4.00 11.99
C GLY A 234 14.10 -4.06 10.65
N TYR A 235 14.87 -3.81 9.59
CA TYR A 235 14.39 -3.84 8.23
C TYR A 235 15.43 -4.36 7.24
N LEU A 236 14.97 -4.79 6.07
CA LEU A 236 15.81 -5.16 4.95
C LEU A 236 16.11 -3.93 4.10
N ARG A 237 17.39 -3.64 3.89
CA ARG A 237 17.84 -2.73 2.83
C ARG A 237 18.24 -3.57 1.62
N PHE A 238 17.57 -3.36 0.51
CA PHE A 238 17.87 -4.07 -0.72
C PHE A 238 19.03 -3.39 -1.44
N THR A 239 20.13 -4.12 -1.66
CA THR A 239 21.32 -3.58 -2.33
C THR A 239 21.36 -3.95 -3.81
N LYS A 240 20.71 -5.06 -4.19
CA LYS A 240 20.57 -5.48 -5.58
C LYS A 240 19.32 -6.31 -5.81
N MET A 241 18.55 -5.93 -6.83
CA MET A 241 17.32 -6.61 -7.25
C MET A 241 17.16 -6.49 -8.77
N HIS A 242 16.40 -7.39 -9.37
CA HIS A 242 16.04 -7.33 -10.80
C HIS A 242 14.68 -7.95 -11.07
N THR A 243 14.19 -7.84 -12.31
CA THR A 243 12.98 -8.54 -12.77
C THR A 243 13.32 -9.73 -13.67
N GLU A 244 12.59 -10.82 -13.50
CA GLU A 244 12.69 -12.03 -14.34
C GLU A 244 11.34 -12.34 -14.98
N ASN A 245 11.35 -12.81 -16.23
CA ASN A 245 10.14 -13.30 -16.87
C ASN A 245 9.55 -14.49 -16.08
N LYS A 246 8.23 -14.59 -16.08
CA LYS A 246 7.53 -15.74 -15.49
C LYS A 246 7.58 -16.92 -16.44
N ASP A 247 7.83 -18.11 -15.90
CA ASP A 247 7.88 -19.36 -16.68
C ASP A 247 6.51 -19.74 -17.29
N SER A 248 5.41 -19.11 -16.87
CA SER A 248 4.08 -19.31 -17.47
C SER A 248 3.20 -18.03 -17.41
N PRO A 249 2.58 -17.60 -18.53
CA PRO A 249 1.75 -16.40 -18.59
C PRO A 249 0.30 -16.58 -18.05
N HIS A 250 -0.01 -17.63 -17.29
CA HIS A 250 -1.40 -18.07 -17.07
C HIS A 250 -2.19 -17.44 -15.89
N SER A 251 -1.63 -16.52 -15.10
CA SER A 251 -2.28 -16.11 -13.83
C SER A 251 -3.49 -15.17 -13.96
N LEU A 252 -3.42 -14.15 -14.83
CA LEU A 252 -4.42 -13.07 -14.85
C LEU A 252 -5.82 -13.51 -15.26
N ARG A 253 -5.93 -14.43 -16.23
CA ARG A 253 -7.22 -14.91 -16.74
C ARG A 253 -7.92 -15.79 -15.71
N LEU A 254 -7.18 -16.70 -15.05
CA LEU A 254 -7.73 -17.52 -13.96
C LEU A 254 -8.18 -16.65 -12.77
N TYR A 255 -7.38 -15.65 -12.41
CA TYR A 255 -7.70 -14.75 -11.28
C TYR A 255 -9.03 -14.01 -11.46
N ILE A 256 -9.30 -13.49 -12.65
CA ILE A 256 -10.57 -12.77 -12.94
C ILE A 256 -11.79 -13.70 -12.83
N PHE A 257 -11.65 -14.99 -13.17
CA PHE A 257 -12.76 -15.94 -13.10
C PHE A 257 -12.99 -16.52 -11.71
N SER A 258 -11.99 -16.52 -10.83
CA SER A 258 -12.10 -17.10 -9.48
C SER A 258 -12.61 -16.12 -8.42
N PHE A 259 -12.66 -14.82 -8.70
CA PHE A 259 -13.06 -13.80 -7.74
C PHE A 259 -14.39 -13.12 -8.10
N THR A 260 -15.37 -13.17 -7.19
CA THR A 260 -16.53 -12.28 -7.22
C THR A 260 -16.14 -10.96 -6.55
N PRO A 261 -16.13 -9.82 -7.29
CA PRO A 261 -15.76 -8.54 -6.71
C PRO A 261 -16.78 -8.14 -5.63
N ARG A 262 -16.30 -7.85 -4.42
CA ARG A 262 -17.13 -7.15 -3.42
C ARG A 262 -17.14 -5.67 -3.79
N THR A 263 -18.33 -5.08 -3.91
CA THR A 263 -18.47 -3.65 -4.12
C THR A 263 -17.76 -2.89 -2.99
N PRO A 264 -16.93 -1.88 -3.30
CA PRO A 264 -16.33 -1.07 -2.25
C PRO A 264 -17.46 -0.35 -1.50
N PRO A 265 -17.35 -0.15 -0.18
CA PRO A 265 -18.34 0.60 0.56
C PRO A 265 -18.45 2.01 -0.03
N LEU A 266 -19.66 2.41 -0.41
CA LEU A 266 -19.92 3.77 -0.87
C LEU A 266 -19.43 4.77 0.20
N PRO A 267 -18.80 5.89 -0.20
CA PRO A 267 -18.51 6.96 0.74
C PRO A 267 -19.81 7.40 1.43
N PRO A 268 -19.77 7.70 2.75
CA PRO A 268 -20.95 8.23 3.42
C PRO A 268 -21.40 9.51 2.71
N PRO A 269 -22.71 9.74 2.53
CA PRO A 269 -23.19 10.96 1.92
C PRO A 269 -22.68 12.16 2.72
N SER A 270 -22.17 13.17 2.02
CA SER A 270 -21.86 14.47 2.62
C SER A 270 -23.14 15.00 3.26
N HIS A 271 -23.18 15.06 4.59
CA HIS A 271 -24.25 15.77 5.28
C HIS A 271 -24.20 17.24 4.83
N GLU A 272 -25.15 17.64 3.98
CA GLU A 272 -25.52 19.04 3.84
C GLU A 272 -25.86 19.55 5.23
N ARG A 273 -24.97 20.34 5.82
CA ARG A 273 -25.29 21.11 7.01
C ARG A 273 -26.32 22.16 6.57
N THR A 274 -27.59 21.87 6.79
CA THR A 274 -28.59 22.91 6.94
C THR A 274 -28.12 23.83 8.07
N LEU A 275 -27.65 25.02 7.69
CA LEU A 275 -27.38 26.11 8.63
C LEU A 275 -28.66 26.42 9.42
N PRO A 276 -28.62 26.50 10.76
CA PRO A 276 -29.78 26.94 11.52
C PRO A 276 -30.06 28.41 11.20
N GLN A 277 -31.30 28.71 10.82
CA GLN A 277 -31.77 30.09 10.68
C GLN A 277 -31.74 30.78 12.05
N PRO A 278 -31.25 32.03 12.13
CA PRO A 278 -31.28 32.79 13.38
C PRO A 278 -32.73 33.20 13.72
N LEU A 279 -33.08 33.02 15.00
CA LEU A 279 -34.26 33.61 15.64
C LEU A 279 -34.11 35.13 15.76
#